data_AF-A0A2I0T742-F1
#
_entry.id   AF-A0A2I0T742-F1
#
_cell.length_a   1.000
_cell.length_b   1.000
_cell.length_c   1.000
_cell.angle_alpha   90.00
_cell.angle_beta   90.00
_cell.angle_gamma   90.00
#
_symmetry.space_group_name_H-M   'P 1'
#
loop_
_entity.id
_entity.type
_entity.pdbx_description
1 polymer ?
#
loop_
_entity_poly.entity_id
_entity_poly.type
_entity_poly.pdbx_seq_one_letter_code
_entity_poly.pdbx_strand_id
1 'polypeptide(L)'
;MLGIVVHFIAFYLIFFNMPNNAPIAPMEGTDDVAYMIPSKEVAIFCSFLLGLGDSCFNTQLLSILGFLYSEDSAPAFAIFKFVQSICAAVAYFYSNYFLLQWQLLIMVVVGFFGTITFFAVEWEAAAALAARGSDYSSI
;
A
#
# COMPACT_ATOMS: atom_id res chain seq x y z
N MET A 1 9.66 -4.56 -0.19
CA MET A 1 9.57 -4.77 -1.66
C MET A 1 8.42 -5.67 -2.09
N LEU A 2 8.25 -6.89 -1.54
CA LEU A 2 7.21 -7.81 -2.03
C LEU A 2 5.79 -7.22 -1.96
N GLY A 3 5.44 -6.50 -0.89
CA GLY A 3 4.12 -5.91 -0.71
C GLY A 3 3.74 -4.91 -1.81
N ILE A 4 4.66 -4.03 -2.25
CA ILE A 4 4.34 -3.05 -3.30
C ILE A 4 4.22 -3.71 -4.68
N VAL A 5 5.07 -4.70 -4.99
CA VAL A 5 5.00 -5.42 -6.26
C VAL A 5 3.67 -6.15 -6.39
N VAL A 6 3.24 -6.83 -5.33
CA VAL A 6 1.94 -7.51 -5.28
C VAL A 6 0.78 -6.51 -5.44
N HIS A 7 0.84 -5.35 -4.79
CA HIS A 7 -0.17 -4.29 -4.98
C HIS A 7 -0.22 -3.77 -6.41
N PHE A 8 0.92 -3.52 -7.06
CA PHE A 8 0.94 -3.04 -8.44
C PHE A 8 0.35 -4.06 -9.42
N ILE A 9 0.64 -5.35 -9.23
CA ILE A 9 0.01 -6.43 -10.00
C ILE A 9 -1.50 -6.45 -9.74
N ALA A 10 -1.93 -6.34 -8.48
CA ALA A 10 -3.35 -6.29 -8.13
C ALA A 10 -4.07 -5.10 -8.76
N PHE A 11 -3.50 -3.89 -8.67
CA PHE A 11 -4.08 -2.68 -9.26
C PHE A 11 -4.19 -2.78 -10.79
N TYR A 12 -3.18 -3.35 -11.44
CA TYR A 12 -3.22 -3.60 -12.87
C TYR A 12 -4.34 -4.58 -13.26
N LEU A 13 -4.47 -5.69 -12.53
CA LEU A 13 -5.54 -6.67 -12.77
C LEU A 13 -6.94 -6.09 -12.48
N ILE A 14 -7.08 -5.24 -11.46
CA ILE A 14 -8.34 -4.54 -11.17
C ILE A 14 -8.70 -3.58 -12.30
N PHE A 15 -7.74 -2.80 -12.80
CA PHE A 15 -7.96 -1.90 -13.94
C PHE A 15 -8.40 -2.67 -15.20
N PHE A 16 -7.86 -3.87 -15.41
CA PHE A 16 -8.18 -4.69 -16.58
C PHE A 16 -9.51 -5.45 -16.45
N ASN A 17 -9.87 -5.86 -15.23
CA ASN A 17 -11.04 -6.72 -14.96
C ASN A 17 -12.31 -5.95 -14.54
N MET A 18 -12.18 -4.74 -13.99
CA MET A 18 -13.33 -3.96 -13.49
C MET A 18 -13.59 -2.68 -14.30
N PRO A 19 -14.86 -2.33 -14.55
CA PRO A 19 -15.21 -1.15 -15.31
C PRO A 19 -14.94 0.14 -14.51
N ASN A 20 -14.62 1.22 -15.22
CA ASN A 20 -14.17 2.47 -14.62
C ASN A 20 -15.22 3.18 -13.77
N ASN A 21 -16.50 2.97 -14.08
CA ASN A 21 -17.64 3.52 -13.33
C ASN A 21 -18.07 2.63 -12.16
N ALA A 22 -17.42 1.48 -11.90
CA ALA A 22 -17.77 0.60 -10.79
C ALA A 22 -17.95 1.32 -9.42
N PRO A 23 -17.15 2.34 -9.05
CA PRO A 23 -17.30 3.02 -7.76
C PRO A 23 -18.50 3.97 -7.68
N ILE A 24 -19.02 4.43 -8.82
CA ILE A 24 -20.12 5.41 -8.92
C ILE A 24 -21.38 4.80 -9.54
N ALA A 25 -21.33 3.52 -9.90
CA ALA A 25 -22.44 2.80 -10.49
C ALA A 25 -23.59 2.67 -9.48
N PRO A 26 -24.85 2.66 -9.95
CA PRO A 26 -26.01 2.35 -9.11
C PRO A 26 -25.85 0.99 -8.40
N MET A 27 -26.63 0.73 -7.36
CA MET A 27 -26.63 -0.56 -6.63
C MET A 27 -26.92 -1.78 -7.52
N GLU A 28 -27.50 -1.54 -8.70
CA GLU A 28 -27.78 -2.54 -9.74
C GLU A 28 -26.53 -2.93 -10.56
N GLY A 29 -25.41 -2.20 -10.38
CA GLY A 29 -24.17 -2.41 -11.10
C GLY A 29 -24.07 -1.57 -12.38
N THR A 30 -23.13 -1.97 -13.24
CA THR A 30 -22.94 -1.37 -14.56
C THR A 30 -22.79 -2.48 -15.60
N ASP A 31 -23.44 -2.30 -16.74
CA ASP A 31 -23.29 -3.17 -17.91
C ASP A 31 -22.05 -2.80 -18.75
N ASP A 32 -21.34 -1.74 -18.36
CA ASP A 32 -20.10 -1.36 -19.01
C ASP A 32 -19.06 -2.47 -18.81
N VAL A 33 -18.51 -2.91 -19.93
CA VAL A 33 -17.40 -3.87 -19.95
C VAL A 33 -16.09 -3.15 -19.69
N ALA A 34 -15.24 -3.76 -18.88
CA ALA A 34 -13.84 -3.36 -18.79
C ALA A 34 -13.10 -3.71 -20.10
N TYR A 35 -11.77 -3.54 -20.12
CA TYR A 35 -10.94 -3.99 -21.24
C TYR A 35 -11.04 -5.51 -21.51
N MET A 36 -11.49 -6.27 -20.52
CA MET A 36 -11.84 -7.68 -20.60
C MET A 36 -13.27 -7.91 -20.10
N ILE A 37 -13.91 -9.02 -20.51
CA ILE A 37 -15.17 -9.47 -19.93
C ILE A 37 -14.92 -9.73 -18.42
N PRO A 38 -15.60 -9.00 -17.52
CA PRO A 38 -15.35 -9.13 -16.09
C PRO A 38 -15.53 -10.57 -15.62
N SER A 39 -14.50 -11.11 -14.96
CA SER A 39 -14.52 -12.47 -14.40
C SER A 39 -14.49 -12.42 -12.88
N LYS A 40 -15.41 -13.17 -12.26
CA LYS A 40 -15.49 -13.35 -10.80
C LYS A 40 -14.21 -13.99 -10.23
N GLU A 41 -13.60 -14.90 -10.98
CA GLU A 41 -12.39 -15.61 -10.53
C GLU A 41 -11.21 -14.65 -10.44
N VAL A 42 -11.08 -13.75 -11.42
CA VAL A 42 -10.05 -12.70 -11.43
C VAL A 42 -10.31 -11.70 -10.31
N ALA A 43 -11.57 -11.35 -10.03
CA ALA A 43 -11.91 -10.46 -8.93
C ALA A 43 -11.52 -11.06 -7.56
N ILE A 44 -11.83 -12.34 -7.32
CA ILE A 44 -11.43 -13.05 -6.10
C ILE A 44 -9.90 -13.11 -5.99
N PHE A 45 -9.21 -13.37 -7.09
CA PHE A 45 -7.75 -13.37 -7.13
C PHE A 45 -7.17 -11.98 -6.82
N CYS A 46 -7.77 -10.90 -7.36
CA CYS A 46 -7.39 -9.53 -7.01
C CYS A 46 -7.58 -9.25 -5.51
N SER A 47 -8.69 -9.68 -4.90
CA SER A 47 -8.91 -9.54 -3.45
C SER A 47 -7.86 -10.28 -2.63
N PHE A 48 -7.48 -11.49 -3.06
CA PHE A 48 -6.38 -12.24 -2.44
C PHE A 48 -5.05 -11.49 -2.55
N LEU A 49 -4.70 -10.98 -3.74
CA LEU A 49 -3.46 -10.24 -3.95
C LEU A 49 -3.43 -8.94 -3.14
N LEU A 50 -4.54 -8.20 -3.07
CA LEU A 50 -4.64 -7.02 -2.21
C LEU A 50 -4.37 -7.38 -0.74
N GLY A 51 -5.02 -8.41 -0.20
CA GLY A 51 -4.80 -8.83 1.18
C GLY A 51 -3.37 -9.34 1.44
N LEU A 52 -2.78 -10.05 0.48
CA LEU A 52 -1.39 -10.49 0.55
C LEU A 52 -0.44 -9.29 0.55
N GLY A 53 -0.65 -8.34 -0.36
CA GLY A 53 0.12 -7.11 -0.48
C GLY A 53 0.07 -6.30 0.81
N ASP A 54 -1.12 -6.08 1.36
CA ASP A 54 -1.35 -5.34 2.61
C ASP A 54 -0.64 -6.00 3.79
N SER A 55 -0.73 -7.32 3.90
CA SER A 55 -0.06 -8.06 4.97
C SER A 55 1.46 -7.88 4.88
N CYS A 56 2.04 -8.06 3.69
CA CYS A 56 3.47 -7.90 3.49
C CYS A 56 3.95 -6.46 3.71
N PHE A 57 3.17 -5.47 3.26
CA PHE A 57 3.50 -4.05 3.44
C PHE A 57 3.48 -3.66 4.91
N ASN A 58 2.44 -4.09 5.65
CA ASN A 58 2.36 -3.87 7.09
C ASN A 58 3.54 -4.52 7.82
N THR A 59 3.90 -5.77 7.54
CA THR A 59 5.07 -6.41 8.17
C THR A 59 6.36 -5.64 7.90
N GLN A 60 6.58 -5.19 6.66
CA GLN A 60 7.79 -4.45 6.28
C GLN A 60 7.90 -3.11 7.02
N LEU A 61 6.83 -2.31 7.03
CA LEU A 61 6.84 -1.02 7.71
C LEU A 61 6.93 -1.16 9.23
N LEU A 62 6.17 -2.10 9.80
CA LEU A 62 6.18 -2.29 11.25
C LEU A 62 7.55 -2.79 11.74
N SER A 63 8.26 -3.60 10.94
CA SER A 63 9.61 -4.05 11.24
C SER A 63 10.61 -2.89 11.28
N ILE A 64 10.58 -1.99 10.29
CA ILE A 64 11.49 -0.84 10.24
C ILE A 64 11.18 0.16 11.36
N LEU A 65 9.89 0.38 11.64
CA LEU A 65 9.45 1.29 12.67
C LEU A 65 9.83 0.78 14.07
N GLY A 66 9.63 -0.51 14.33
CA GLY A 66 10.05 -1.16 15.57
C GLY A 66 11.56 -1.20 15.74
N PHE A 67 12.31 -1.24 14.64
CA PHE A 67 13.76 -1.15 14.67
C PHE A 67 14.25 0.28 14.99
N LEU A 68 13.70 1.30 14.31
CA LEU A 68 14.13 2.69 14.47
C LEU A 68 13.71 3.29 15.82
N TYR A 69 12.54 2.90 16.33
CA TYR A 69 11.97 3.37 17.59
C TYR A 69 11.87 2.24 18.61
N SER A 70 12.92 1.44 18.79
CA SER A 70 12.88 0.27 19.67
C SER A 70 12.55 0.59 21.13
N GLU A 71 13.00 1.75 21.62
CA GLU A 71 12.77 2.20 23.01
C GLU A 71 11.35 2.78 23.19
N ASP A 72 10.83 3.47 22.17
CA ASP A 72 9.52 4.14 22.17
C ASP A 72 8.59 3.58 21.07
N SER A 73 8.54 2.27 20.95
CA SER A 73 7.85 1.62 19.83
C SER A 73 6.34 1.80 19.88
N ALA A 74 5.72 1.71 21.06
CA ALA A 74 4.28 1.87 21.25
C ALA A 74 3.73 3.21 20.73
N PRO A 75 4.27 4.39 21.11
CA PRO A 75 3.81 5.66 20.56
C PRO A 75 4.10 5.80 19.05
N ALA A 76 5.22 5.28 18.56
CA ALA A 76 5.53 5.28 17.12
C ALA A 76 4.48 4.49 16.31
N PHE A 77 4.13 3.28 16.76
CA PHE A 77 3.07 2.47 16.16
C PHE A 77 1.70 3.14 16.24
N ALA A 78 1.39 3.83 17.33
CA ALA A 78 0.14 4.56 17.50
C ALA A 78 0.02 5.70 16.47
N ILE A 79 1.07 6.49 16.29
CA ILE A 79 1.11 7.56 15.29
C ILE A 79 0.97 6.97 13.88
N PHE A 80 1.68 5.88 13.58
CA PHE A 80 1.57 5.21 12.28
C PHE A 80 0.13 4.77 11.98
N LYS A 81 -0.54 4.11 12.93
CA LYS A 81 -1.94 3.67 12.77
C LYS A 81 -2.93 4.84 12.71
N PHE A 82 -2.64 5.94 13.41
CA PHE A 82 -3.43 7.17 13.34
C PHE A 82 -3.35 7.83 11.94
N VAL A 83 -2.15 7.95 11.37
CA VAL A 83 -2.00 8.47 10.00
C VAL A 83 -2.66 7.54 8.99
N GLN A 84 -2.48 6.22 9.14
CA GLN A 84 -3.12 5.21 8.28
C GLN A 84 -4.65 5.34 8.30
N SER A 85 -5.27 5.55 9.47
CA SER A 85 -6.72 5.68 9.58
C SER A 85 -7.26 6.98 8.96
N ILE A 86 -6.52 8.09 9.09
CA ILE A 86 -6.86 9.36 8.42
C ILE A 86 -6.80 9.17 6.90
N CYS A 87 -5.71 8.57 6.38
CA CYS A 87 -5.58 8.31 4.95
C CYS A 87 -6.70 7.42 4.43
N ALA A 88 -7.07 6.37 5.19
CA ALA A 88 -8.20 5.51 4.84
C ALA A 88 -9.53 6.28 4.84
N ALA A 89 -9.78 7.14 5.83
CA ALA A 89 -10.99 7.96 5.88
C ALA A 89 -11.09 8.91 4.69
N VAL A 90 -9.99 9.55 4.30
CA VAL A 90 -9.92 10.39 3.10
C VAL A 90 -10.18 9.56 1.84
N ALA A 91 -9.60 8.36 1.75
CA ALA A 91 -9.82 7.44 0.64
C ALA A 91 -11.28 7.03 0.48
N TYR A 92 -11.94 6.68 1.59
CA TYR A 92 -13.37 6.38 1.58
C TYR A 92 -14.22 7.59 1.18
N PHE A 93 -13.84 8.81 1.61
CA PHE A 93 -14.59 10.01 1.27
C PHE A 93 -14.57 10.31 -0.23
N TYR A 94 -13.40 10.27 -0.90
CA TYR A 94 -13.34 10.54 -2.34
C TYR A 94 -13.78 9.36 -3.21
N SER A 95 -13.88 8.15 -2.66
CA SER A 95 -14.20 6.92 -3.42
C SER A 95 -15.53 6.98 -4.17
N ASN A 96 -16.54 7.68 -3.63
CA ASN A 96 -17.85 7.84 -4.27
C ASN A 96 -17.90 8.94 -5.35
N TYR A 97 -16.81 9.70 -5.54
CA TYR A 97 -16.76 10.82 -6.49
C TYR A 97 -15.83 10.54 -7.68
N PHE A 98 -14.85 9.65 -7.51
CA PHE A 98 -13.82 9.37 -8.52
C PHE A 98 -14.05 8.03 -9.22
N LEU A 99 -13.82 8.01 -10.53
CA LEU A 99 -13.77 6.75 -11.30
C LEU A 99 -12.63 5.85 -10.81
N LEU A 100 -12.81 4.53 -10.99
CA LEU A 100 -11.87 3.51 -10.52
C LEU A 100 -10.44 3.75 -10.98
N GLN A 101 -10.26 4.08 -12.27
CA GLN A 101 -8.95 4.38 -12.85
C GLN A 101 -8.19 5.47 -12.10
N TRP A 102 -8.89 6.50 -11.61
CA TRP A 102 -8.26 7.61 -10.91
C TRP A 102 -7.89 7.22 -9.49
N GLN A 103 -8.72 6.41 -8.82
CA GLN A 103 -8.40 5.86 -7.51
C GLN A 103 -7.14 4.96 -7.59
N LEU A 104 -7.08 4.07 -8.60
CA LEU A 104 -5.92 3.22 -8.83
C LEU A 104 -4.67 4.03 -9.19
N LEU A 105 -4.79 5.08 -10.00
CA LEU A 105 -3.67 5.95 -10.34
C LEU A 105 -3.09 6.64 -9.09
N ILE A 106 -3.95 7.16 -8.21
CA ILE A 106 -3.53 7.75 -6.94
C ILE A 106 -2.76 6.72 -6.10
N MET A 107 -3.28 5.49 -5.99
CA MET A 107 -2.61 4.41 -5.24
C MET A 107 -1.25 4.04 -5.84
N VAL A 108 -1.12 3.99 -7.17
CA VAL A 108 0.16 3.70 -7.84
C VAL A 108 1.17 4.82 -7.62
N VAL A 109 0.76 6.09 -7.81
CA VAL A 109 1.65 7.25 -7.67
C VAL A 109 2.11 7.40 -6.21
N VAL A 110 1.18 7.40 -5.26
CA VAL A 110 1.50 7.51 -3.84
C VAL A 110 2.31 6.30 -3.37
N GLY A 111 1.97 5.09 -3.83
CA GLY A 111 2.74 3.88 -3.54
C GLY A 111 4.16 3.92 -4.09
N PHE A 112 4.36 4.49 -5.28
CA PHE A 112 5.69 4.69 -5.87
C PHE A 112 6.54 5.65 -5.04
N PHE A 113 6.01 6.83 -4.68
CA PHE A 113 6.71 7.76 -3.81
C PHE A 113 6.97 7.16 -2.41
N GLY A 114 6.00 6.44 -1.85
CA GLY A 114 6.17 5.73 -0.58
C GLY A 114 7.29 4.69 -0.64
N THR A 115 7.49 4.04 -1.79
CA THR A 115 8.58 3.08 -2.01
C THR A 115 9.95 3.77 -2.06
N ILE A 116 10.04 4.93 -2.72
CA ILE A 116 11.28 5.73 -2.74
C ILE A 116 11.64 6.16 -1.31
N THR A 117 10.67 6.67 -0.55
CA THR A 117 10.89 7.07 0.85
C THR A 117 11.28 5.87 1.71
N PHE A 118 10.66 4.71 1.50
CA PHE A 118 11.01 3.49 2.22
C PHE A 118 12.48 3.11 2.01
N PHE A 119 12.95 3.11 0.76
CA PHE A 119 14.35 2.82 0.45
C PHE A 119 15.31 3.83 1.06
N ALA A 120 14.95 5.13 1.05
CA ALA A 120 15.76 6.15 1.69
C ALA A 120 15.89 5.89 3.19
N VAL A 121 14.80 5.58 3.89
CA VAL A 121 14.80 5.27 5.32
C VAL A 121 15.55 3.98 5.63
N GLU A 122 15.39 2.94 4.80
CA GLU A 122 16.13 1.67 4.95
C GLU A 122 17.64 1.89 4.82
N TRP A 123 18.07 2.72 3.86
CA TRP A 123 19.48 3.05 3.67
C TRP A 123 20.05 3.82 4.87
N GLU A 124 19.33 4.82 5.36
CA GLU A 124 19.72 5.59 6.55
C GLU A 124 19.80 4.69 7.79
N ALA A 125 18.83 3.78 7.97
CA ALA A 125 18.83 2.82 9.06
C ALA A 125 20.03 1.83 8.97
N ALA A 126 20.36 1.37 7.76
CA ALA A 126 21.51 0.51 7.51
C ALA A 126 22.84 1.25 7.77
N ALA A 127 22.95 2.52 7.36
CA ALA A 127 24.11 3.36 7.62
C ALA A 127 24.31 3.62 9.12
N ALA A 128 23.23 3.89 9.86
CA ALA A 128 23.27 4.06 11.32
C ALA A 128 23.73 2.78 12.03
N LEU A 129 23.31 1.61 11.55
CA LEU A 129 23.79 0.32 12.04
C LEU A 129 25.29 0.12 11.81
N ALA A 130 25.78 0.42 10.61
CA ALA A 130 27.21 0.31 10.29
C ALA A 130 28.07 1.21 11.18
N ALA A 131 27.61 2.44 11.46
CA ALA A 131 28.28 3.36 12.37
C ALA A 131 28.34 2.82 13.82
N ARG A 132 27.23 2.28 14.35
CA ARG A 132 27.22 1.68 15.70
C ARG A 132 28.08 0.42 15.82
N GLY A 133 28.14 -0.38 14.76
CA GLY A 133 29.00 -1.57 14.71
C GLY A 133 30.49 -1.23 14.69
N SER A 134 30.87 -0.14 14.02
CA SER A 134 32.24 0.37 14.03
C SER A 134 32.69 0.79 15.43
N ASP A 135 31.82 1.50 16.17
CA ASP A 135 32.13 2.01 17.52
C ASP A 135 32.42 0.88 18.53
N TYR A 136 31.74 -0.27 18.40
CA TYR A 136 31.97 -1.43 19.26
C TYR A 136 33.26 -2.19 18.92
N SER A 137 33.76 -2.07 17.69
CA SER A 137 35.02 -2.69 17.25
C SER A 137 36.27 -1.92 17.68
N SER A 138 36.10 -0.67 18.11
CA SER A 138 37.17 0.24 18.54
C SER A 138 37.37 0.31 20.06
N ILE A 139 36.66 -0.51 20.84
CA ILE A 139 36.83 -0.68 22.30
C ILE A 139 37.52 -2.02 22.58
#